data_AF-A0A5F9CM70-F1
#
_entry.id   AF-A0A5F9CM70-F1
#
_cell.length_a   1.000
_cell.length_b   1.000
_cell.length_c   1.000
_cell.angle_alpha   90.00
_cell.angle_beta   90.00
_cell.angle_gamma   90.00
#
_symmetry.space_group_name_H-M   'P 1'
#
loop_
_entity.id
_entity.type
_entity.pdbx_description
1 polymer ?
#
loop_
_entity_poly.entity_id
_entity_poly.type
_entity_poly.pdbx_seq_one_letter_code
_entity_poly.pdbx_strand_id
1 'polypeptide(L)' 'MQSMYYFDGDVGNYYYGKGHLMKPHRIRMTHNFLLNYSLDRKMEIYSPREPLLKK' A
#
# COMPACT_ATOMS: atom_id res chain seq x y z
N MET A 1 -1.05 9.23 -20.71
CA MET A 1 -0.90 9.56 -19.28
C MET A 1 -0.56 8.26 -18.56
N GLN A 2 0.65 8.15 -18.03
CA GLN A 2 1.09 6.99 -17.24
C GLN A 2 0.72 7.28 -15.77
N SER A 3 0.06 6.35 -15.09
CA SER A 3 -0.20 6.44 -13.65
C SER A 3 0.78 5.54 -12.90
N MET A 4 1.42 6.06 -11.86
CA MET A 4 2.37 5.32 -11.02
C MET A 4 1.70 4.90 -9.71
N TYR A 5 1.92 3.68 -9.27
CA TYR A 5 1.37 3.11 -8.04
C TYR A 5 2.51 2.56 -7.17
N TYR A 6 2.67 3.10 -5.96
CA TYR A 6 3.67 2.66 -5.00
C TYR A 6 3.02 1.82 -3.91
N PHE A 7 3.51 0.61 -3.69
CA PHE A 7 2.98 -0.30 -2.68
C PHE A 7 4.09 -1.09 -2.00
N ASP A 8 3.99 -1.13 -0.67
CA ASP A 8 4.81 -1.97 0.21
C ASP A 8 3.92 -3.03 0.84
N GLY A 9 4.31 -4.31 0.76
CA GLY A 9 3.54 -5.42 1.30
C GLY A 9 3.39 -5.37 2.82
N ASP A 10 4.35 -4.77 3.52
CA ASP A 10 4.37 -4.74 4.99
C ASP A 10 3.49 -3.63 5.58
N VAL A 11 3.13 -2.61 4.80
CA VAL A 11 2.32 -1.46 5.27
C VAL A 11 0.97 -1.89 5.87
N GLY A 12 0.40 -3.00 5.37
CA GLY A 12 -0.88 -3.52 5.82
C GLY A 12 -0.85 -4.24 7.16
N ASN A 13 0.34 -4.60 7.65
CA ASN A 13 0.55 -5.42 8.86
C ASN A 13 0.78 -4.58 10.12
N TYR A 14 0.98 -3.26 9.97
CA TYR A 14 1.15 -2.36 11.10
C TYR A 14 -0.13 -2.25 11.94
N TYR A 15 0.01 -2.48 13.25
CA TYR A 15 -1.07 -2.35 14.22
C TYR A 15 -0.80 -1.20 15.19
N TYR A 16 -1.64 -0.18 15.13
CA TYR A 16 -1.52 1.02 15.98
C TYR A 16 -2.03 0.84 17.41
N GLY A 17 -2.70 -0.28 17.72
CA GLY A 17 -3.31 -0.50 19.04
C GLY A 17 -4.84 -0.61 19.03
N LYS A 18 -5.39 -1.07 20.15
CA LYS A 18 -6.82 -1.25 20.37
C LYS A 18 -7.48 0.12 20.54
N GLY A 19 -8.61 0.35 19.87
CA GLY A 19 -9.32 1.64 19.88
C GLY A 19 -8.76 2.70 18.93
N HIS A 20 -7.57 2.50 18.33
CA HIS A 20 -7.03 3.45 17.36
C HIS A 20 -7.81 3.40 16.03
N LEU A 21 -8.28 4.55 15.54
CA LEU A 21 -9.11 4.67 14.33
C LEU A 21 -8.33 4.35 13.05
N MET A 22 -7.02 4.64 13.01
CA MET A 22 -6.21 4.33 11.84
C MET A 22 -5.87 2.86 11.79
N LYS A 23 -6.36 2.19 10.75
CA LYS A 23 -6.06 0.79 10.39
C LYS A 23 -5.28 0.77 9.08
N PRO A 24 -3.94 0.57 9.10
CA PRO A 24 -3.11 0.47 7.90
C PRO A 24 -3.53 -0.63 6.93
N HIS A 25 -4.19 -1.67 7.47
CA HIS A 25 -4.82 -2.74 6.71
C HIS A 25 -5.71 -2.26 5.54
N ARG A 26 -6.30 -1.06 5.63
CA ARG A 26 -7.08 -0.46 4.53
C ARG A 26 -6.29 -0.36 3.22
N ILE A 27 -4.97 -0.14 3.28
CA ILE A 27 -4.10 -0.02 2.11
C ILE A 27 -3.93 -1.40 1.44
N ARG A 28 -3.84 -2.47 2.23
CA ARG A 28 -3.81 -3.84 1.70
C ARG A 28 -5.14 -4.23 1.06
N MET A 29 -6.26 -3.78 1.63
CA MET A 29 -7.59 -3.99 1.07
C MET A 29 -7.72 -3.32 -0.31
N THR A 30 -7.30 -2.06 -0.45
CA THR A 30 -7.35 -1.36 -1.74
C THR A 30 -6.39 -1.97 -2.77
N HIS A 31 -5.21 -2.43 -2.36
CA HIS A 31 -4.30 -3.19 -3.22
C HIS A 31 -4.97 -4.44 -3.80
N ASN A 32 -5.65 -5.21 -2.96
CA ASN A 32 -6.38 -6.41 -3.40
C ASN A 32 -7.51 -6.07 -4.38
N PHE A 33 -8.24 -4.98 -4.17
CA PHE A 33 -9.24 -4.55 -5.16
C PHE A 33 -8.60 -4.21 -6.50
N LEU A 34 -7.49 -3.48 -6.48
CA LEU A 34 -6.76 -3.10 -7.69
C LEU A 34 -6.34 -4.33 -8.53
N LEU A 35 -5.80 -5.36 -7.86
CA LEU A 35 -5.42 -6.64 -8.47
C LEU A 35 -6.64 -7.37 -9.04
N ASN A 36 -7.73 -7.48 -8.27
CA ASN A 36 -8.94 -8.16 -8.72
C ASN A 36 -9.59 -7.48 -9.94
N TYR A 37 -9.53 -6.16 -10.02
CA TYR A 37 -10.03 -5.40 -11.18
C TYR A 37 -9.06 -5.36 -12.36
N SER A 38 -7.91 -6.03 -12.27
CA SER A 38 -6.85 -5.98 -13.29
C SER A 38 -6.41 -4.54 -13.65
N LEU A 39 -6.52 -3.61 -12.69
CA LEU A 39 -6.11 -2.21 -12.85
C LEU A 39 -4.59 -2.05 -12.70
N ASP A 40 -3.95 -3.03 -12.06
CA ASP A 40 -2.50 -3.22 -11.98
C ASP A 40 -1.83 -3.15 -13.36
N ARG A 41 -2.46 -3.70 -14.40
CA ARG A 41 -1.92 -3.73 -15.78
C ARG A 41 -1.90 -2.38 -16.48
N LYS A 42 -2.64 -1.40 -15.97
CA LYS A 42 -2.74 -0.05 -16.56
C LYS A 42 -1.83 0.96 -15.86
N MET A 43 -1.05 0.52 -14.88
CA MET A 43 -0.21 1.38 -14.04
C MET A 43 1.18 0.79 -13.88
N GLU A 44 2.14 1.66 -13.62
CA GLU A 44 3.50 1.23 -13.26
C GLU A 44 3.58 1.01 -11.76
N ILE A 45 3.86 -0.23 -11.35
CA ILE A 45 3.91 -0.62 -9.94
C ILE A 45 5.34 -0.58 -9.45
N TYR A 46 5.58 0.15 -8.37
CA TYR A 46 6.89 0.30 -7.75
C TYR A 46 6.86 -0.11 -6.28
N SER A 47 7.92 -0.78 -5.84
CA SER A 47 8.19 -0.97 -4.42
C SER A 47 8.90 0.29 -3.89
N PRO A 48 8.34 0.98 -2.89
CA PRO A 48 8.94 2.20 -2.35
C PRO A 48 10.26 1.87 -1.63
N ARG A 49 11.25 2.74 -1.78
CA ARG A 49 12.50 2.65 -1.01
C ARG A 49 12.24 3.10 0.42
N GLU A 50 12.83 2.39 1.38
CA GLU A 50 12.83 2.82 2.77
C GLU A 50 13.51 4.20 2.90
N PRO A 51 12.94 5.12 3.70
CA PRO A 51 13.57 6.41 3.94
C PRO A 51 14.87 6.23 4.72
N LEU A 52 15.90 7.01 4.37
CA LEU A 52 17.24 6.97 4.99
C LEU A 52 17.24 7.34 6.49
N LEU A 53 16.16 7.92 7.00
CA LEU A 53 15.98 8.28 8.40
C LEU A 53 14.97 7.34 9.06
N LYS A 54 15.47 6.25 9.65
CA LYS A 54 14.79 5.55 10.75
C LYS A 54 15.38 6.10 12.05
N LYS A 55 14.84 7.21 12.55
CA LYS A 55 15.14 7.68 13.91
C LYS A 55 14.31 6.89 14.91
#